data_AF-A0A2V2WD28-F1
#
_entry.id   AF-A0A2V2WD28-F1
#
_cell.length_a   1.000
_cell.length_b   1.000
_cell.length_c   1.000
_cell.angle_alpha   90.00
_cell.angle_beta   90.00
_cell.angle_gamma   90.00
#
_symmetry.space_group_name_H-M   'P 1'
#
loop_
_entity.id
_entity.type
_entity.pdbx_description
1 polymer ?
#
loop_
_entity_poly.entity_id
_entity_poly.type
_entity_poly.pdbx_seq_one_letter_code
_entity_poly.pdbx_strand_id
1 'polypeptide(L)'
;MINSVYHSKKACVEALRAVERLQPSWWTPPCSEFLHRVEQTPTVTAQPNQKTLIVLEGIDGVGKSLVAQSLIEKLGDSAVLIRTPHPDLSGIRETFRAQTEETARAFYSAANYLAAWDAFHATKERKFVVFDRWWCSTCAMALANSCRLAALPAAGDAVYQWPQDLPPFQLGALLYVEEHIRQARIRQRAPEDAEERRLRAQQEMREVAMEAYRRFGLLNEVHVATYGVAVNRILALMTEKGLPHSATPFSAEELAALRQI
;
A
#
# COMPACT_ATOMS: atom_id res chain seq x y z
N MET A 1 0.30 23.20 -4.33
CA MET A 1 0.02 21.78 -4.64
C MET A 1 1.26 20.98 -4.26
N ILE A 2 1.07 19.78 -3.70
CA ILE A 2 2.17 18.89 -3.33
C ILE A 2 2.54 18.09 -4.59
N ASN A 3 3.67 18.41 -5.20
CA ASN A 3 4.05 17.94 -6.55
C ASN A 3 4.40 16.44 -6.61
N SER A 4 4.51 15.79 -5.45
CA SER A 4 4.86 14.36 -5.34
C SER A 4 3.66 13.42 -5.25
N VAL A 5 2.42 13.94 -5.39
CA VAL A 5 1.20 13.12 -5.47
C VAL A 5 0.69 13.10 -6.90
N TYR A 6 0.57 11.90 -7.48
CA TYR A 6 0.19 11.70 -8.88
C TYR A 6 -1.19 11.06 -8.99
N HIS A 7 -2.13 11.75 -9.66
CA HIS A 7 -3.53 11.34 -9.81
C HIS A 7 -3.87 10.73 -11.17
N SER A 8 -2.86 10.43 -12.00
CA SER A 8 -3.05 9.73 -13.26
C SER A 8 -1.78 9.02 -13.71
N LYS A 9 -1.94 8.01 -14.57
CA LYS A 9 -0.85 7.30 -15.23
C LYS A 9 -0.02 8.28 -16.05
N LYS A 10 -0.71 9.15 -16.79
CA LYS A 10 -0.09 10.18 -17.61
C LYS A 10 0.86 11.05 -16.78
N ALA A 11 0.40 11.55 -15.63
CA ALA A 11 1.21 12.42 -14.78
C ALA A 11 2.47 11.73 -14.24
N CYS A 12 2.37 10.50 -13.71
CA CYS A 12 3.56 9.81 -13.20
C CYS A 12 4.51 9.38 -14.33
N VAL A 13 4.00 8.98 -15.49
CA VAL A 13 4.82 8.67 -16.67
C VAL A 13 5.55 9.91 -17.18
N GLU A 14 4.87 11.06 -17.28
CA GLU A 14 5.48 12.32 -17.72
C GLU A 14 6.62 12.75 -16.80
N ALA A 15 6.44 12.61 -15.48
CA ALA A 15 7.49 12.86 -14.50
C ALA A 15 8.70 11.93 -14.69
N LEU A 16 8.48 10.62 -14.86
CA LEU A 16 9.55 9.66 -15.10
C LEU A 16 10.27 9.90 -16.44
N ARG A 17 9.53 10.24 -17.50
CA ARG A 17 10.10 10.62 -18.80
C ARG A 17 10.92 11.89 -18.73
N ALA A 18 10.51 12.86 -17.89
CA ALA A 18 11.32 14.05 -17.66
C ALA A 18 12.68 13.69 -17.03
N VAL A 19 12.69 12.77 -16.06
CA VAL A 19 13.93 12.28 -15.44
C VAL A 19 14.79 11.50 -16.45
N GLU A 20 14.20 10.59 -17.21
CA GLU A 20 14.93 9.81 -18.23
C GLU A 20 15.61 10.69 -19.28
N ARG A 21 14.95 11.77 -19.73
CA ARG A 21 15.53 12.72 -20.70
C ARG A 21 16.78 13.43 -20.19
N LEU A 22 16.93 13.57 -18.87
CA LEU A 22 18.14 14.14 -18.27
C LEU A 22 19.32 13.16 -18.29
N GLN A 23 19.06 11.88 -18.60
CA GLN A 23 20.06 10.80 -18.63
C GLN A 23 20.98 10.79 -17.39
N PRO A 24 20.43 10.83 -16.17
CA PRO A 24 21.28 10.84 -14.98
C PRO A 24 22.03 9.52 -14.88
N SER A 25 23.23 9.55 -14.31
CA SER A 25 24.13 8.38 -14.25
C SER A 25 23.55 7.16 -13.52
N TRP A 26 22.55 7.36 -12.65
CA TRP A 26 21.85 6.29 -11.95
C TRP A 26 20.74 5.63 -12.78
N TRP A 27 20.29 6.26 -13.88
CA TRP A 27 19.24 5.72 -14.73
C TRP A 27 19.78 4.57 -15.58
N THR A 28 19.35 3.36 -15.28
CA THR A 28 19.85 2.13 -15.92
C THR A 28 18.86 1.58 -16.95
N PRO A 29 19.27 0.65 -17.84
CA PRO A 29 18.35 0.04 -18.80
C PRO A 29 17.09 -0.58 -18.16
N PRO A 30 17.15 -1.25 -16.99
CA PRO A 30 15.94 -1.70 -16.28
C PRO A 30 14.96 -0.58 -15.88
N CYS A 31 15.44 0.65 -15.67
CA CYS A 31 14.56 1.80 -15.42
C CYS A 31 13.76 2.17 -16.67
N SER A 32 14.40 2.18 -17.84
CA SER A 32 13.74 2.40 -19.13
C SER A 32 12.78 1.26 -19.48
N GLU A 33 13.16 0.01 -19.22
CA GLU A 33 12.28 -1.16 -19.42
C GLU A 33 11.02 -1.07 -18.55
N PHE A 34 11.17 -0.70 -17.27
CA PHE A 34 10.04 -0.46 -16.38
C PHE A 34 9.12 0.65 -16.92
N LEU A 35 9.69 1.81 -17.27
CA LEU A 35 8.90 2.94 -17.79
C LEU A 35 8.17 2.57 -19.08
N HIS A 36 8.85 1.89 -20.00
CA HIS A 36 8.28 1.42 -21.25
C HIS A 36 7.13 0.43 -21.02
N ARG A 37 7.30 -0.52 -20.10
CA ARG A 37 6.24 -1.47 -19.72
C ARG A 37 5.02 -0.71 -19.19
N VAL A 38 5.21 0.25 -18.29
CA VAL A 38 4.11 1.06 -17.74
C VAL A 38 3.37 1.76 -18.87
N GLU A 39 4.07 2.42 -19.79
CA GLU A 39 3.44 3.13 -20.91
C GLU A 39 2.61 2.21 -21.81
N GLN A 40 3.15 1.04 -22.16
CA GLN A 40 2.47 0.08 -23.01
C GLN A 40 1.27 -0.58 -22.33
N THR A 41 1.27 -0.69 -21.01
CA THR A 41 0.16 -1.27 -20.25
C THR A 41 -1.07 -0.35 -20.24
N PRO A 42 -2.21 -0.72 -20.84
CA PRO A 42 -3.42 0.09 -20.78
C PRO A 42 -3.89 0.34 -19.33
N THR A 43 -4.50 1.50 -19.08
CA THR A 43 -5.19 1.75 -17.82
C THR A 43 -6.40 0.84 -17.71
N VAL A 44 -6.63 0.26 -16.53
CA VAL A 44 -7.80 -0.57 -16.28
C VAL A 44 -8.92 0.29 -15.72
N THR A 45 -9.91 0.62 -16.53
CA THR A 45 -11.20 1.11 -16.02
C THR A 45 -11.96 -0.11 -15.50
N ALA A 46 -12.17 -0.19 -14.17
CA ALA A 46 -12.86 -1.33 -13.56
C ALA A 46 -14.22 -1.56 -14.25
N GLN A 47 -14.45 -2.77 -14.76
CA GLN A 47 -15.83 -3.22 -14.97
C GLN A 47 -16.37 -3.64 -13.60
N PRO A 48 -17.45 -3.02 -13.09
CA PRO A 48 -17.86 -3.11 -11.67
C PRO A 48 -18.11 -4.50 -11.07
N ASN A 49 -18.10 -5.58 -11.85
CA ASN A 49 -18.65 -6.87 -11.41
C ASN A 49 -17.71 -8.07 -11.54
N GLN A 50 -16.42 -7.90 -11.87
CA GLN A 50 -15.55 -9.05 -12.17
C GLN A 50 -14.71 -9.52 -10.98
N LYS A 51 -14.26 -8.60 -10.12
CA LYS A 51 -13.32 -8.88 -9.02
C LYS A 51 -13.62 -8.03 -7.79
N THR A 52 -13.29 -8.55 -6.61
CA THR A 52 -13.29 -7.82 -5.34
C THR A 52 -11.86 -7.45 -4.98
N LEU A 53 -11.53 -6.17 -5.12
CA LEU A 53 -10.25 -5.58 -4.76
C LEU A 53 -10.28 -5.15 -3.29
N ILE A 54 -9.32 -5.66 -2.52
CA ILE A 54 -9.14 -5.38 -1.10
C ILE A 54 -7.76 -4.75 -0.93
N VAL A 55 -7.67 -3.61 -0.27
CA VAL A 55 -6.40 -2.92 -0.02
C VAL A 55 -6.05 -3.00 1.45
N LEU A 56 -4.85 -3.46 1.76
CA LEU A 56 -4.27 -3.43 3.11
C LEU A 56 -3.23 -2.32 3.18
N GLU A 57 -3.49 -1.33 4.04
CA GLU A 57 -2.60 -0.21 4.29
C GLU A 57 -2.07 -0.23 5.73
N GLY A 58 -1.02 0.55 5.96
CA GLY A 58 -0.46 0.77 7.29
C GLY A 58 1.04 1.05 7.25
N ILE A 59 1.57 1.59 8.35
CA ILE A 59 3.00 1.84 8.52
C ILE A 59 3.81 0.54 8.60
N ASP A 60 5.13 0.66 8.51
CA ASP A 60 6.02 -0.50 8.69
C ASP A 60 6.01 -0.99 10.15
N GLY A 61 6.09 -2.31 10.31
CA GLY A 61 6.09 -2.96 11.64
C GLY A 61 4.71 -3.38 12.18
N VAL A 62 3.61 -3.05 11.51
CA VAL A 62 2.25 -3.41 11.97
C VAL A 62 1.85 -4.88 11.72
N GLY A 63 2.71 -5.68 11.08
CA GLY A 63 2.41 -7.09 10.76
C GLY A 63 1.63 -7.30 9.46
N LYS A 64 1.52 -6.27 8.62
CA LYS A 64 0.72 -6.27 7.38
C LYS A 64 0.96 -7.47 6.46
N SER A 65 2.22 -7.82 6.19
CA SER A 65 2.51 -8.95 5.28
C SER A 65 2.03 -10.30 5.82
N LEU A 66 2.03 -10.48 7.15
CA LEU A 66 1.47 -11.70 7.77
C LEU A 66 -0.05 -11.68 7.72
N VAL A 67 -0.69 -10.54 8.01
CA VAL A 67 -2.14 -10.38 7.85
C VAL A 67 -2.58 -10.65 6.40
N ALA A 68 -1.85 -10.10 5.43
CA ALA A 68 -2.11 -10.29 4.00
C ALA A 68 -2.05 -11.78 3.61
N GLN A 69 -1.00 -12.46 4.03
CA GLN A 69 -0.77 -13.88 3.76
C GLN A 69 -1.85 -14.76 4.41
N SER A 70 -2.16 -14.53 5.68
CA SER A 70 -3.23 -15.28 6.37
C SER A 70 -4.62 -14.98 5.82
N LEU A 71 -4.87 -13.76 5.33
CA LEU A 71 -6.15 -13.41 4.70
C LEU A 71 -6.35 -14.19 3.39
N ILE A 72 -5.34 -14.26 2.51
CA ILE A 72 -5.45 -15.05 1.28
C ILE A 72 -5.62 -16.54 1.56
N GLU A 73 -4.96 -17.07 2.60
CA GLU A 73 -5.12 -18.46 3.03
C GLU A 73 -6.56 -18.75 3.47
N LYS A 74 -7.18 -17.85 4.24
CA LYS A 74 -8.59 -17.98 4.63
C LYS A 74 -9.56 -17.86 3.44
N LEU A 75 -9.24 -17.06 2.43
CA LEU A 75 -10.05 -16.90 1.21
C LEU A 75 -9.83 -18.02 0.17
N GLY A 76 -8.79 -18.84 0.35
CA GLY A 76 -8.45 -20.00 -0.48
C GLY A 76 -8.07 -19.64 -1.92
N ASP A 77 -8.20 -20.60 -2.83
CA ASP A 77 -7.76 -20.50 -4.24
C ASP A 77 -8.47 -19.39 -5.04
N SER A 78 -9.55 -18.84 -4.51
CA SER A 78 -10.26 -17.72 -5.12
C SER A 78 -9.57 -16.36 -4.91
N ALA A 79 -8.53 -16.30 -4.06
CA ALA A 79 -7.80 -15.09 -3.74
C ALA A 79 -6.36 -15.10 -4.23
N VAL A 80 -5.81 -13.91 -4.45
CA VAL A 80 -4.40 -13.68 -4.76
C VAL A 80 -3.90 -12.42 -4.08
N LEU A 81 -2.62 -12.44 -3.67
CA LEU A 81 -1.93 -11.29 -3.11
C LEU A 81 -1.04 -10.62 -4.16
N ILE A 82 -1.24 -9.32 -4.36
CA ILE A 82 -0.39 -8.48 -5.19
C ILE A 82 0.29 -7.45 -4.29
N ARG A 83 1.60 -7.27 -4.43
CA ARG A 83 2.39 -6.29 -3.67
C ARG A 83 2.73 -5.11 -4.56
N THR A 84 2.66 -3.90 -4.03
CA THR A 84 3.10 -2.70 -4.76
C THR A 84 4.29 -2.02 -4.07
N PRO A 85 5.42 -1.80 -4.79
CA PRO A 85 5.73 -2.32 -6.12
C PRO A 85 5.92 -3.85 -6.12
N HIS A 86 5.81 -4.47 -7.31
CA HIS A 86 6.05 -5.91 -7.46
C HIS A 86 7.47 -6.30 -7.00
N PRO A 87 7.70 -7.45 -6.34
CA PRO A 87 9.02 -7.86 -5.87
C PRO A 87 10.11 -7.89 -6.95
N ASP A 88 9.77 -8.20 -8.20
CA ASP A 88 10.70 -8.20 -9.33
C ASP A 88 11.29 -6.81 -9.62
N LEU A 89 10.63 -5.75 -9.18
CA LEU A 89 11.13 -4.38 -9.30
C LEU A 89 12.12 -4.01 -8.18
N SER A 90 12.46 -4.93 -7.28
CA SER A 90 13.36 -4.68 -6.14
C SER A 90 14.72 -4.12 -6.57
N GLY A 91 15.26 -4.57 -7.70
CA GLY A 91 16.54 -4.11 -8.24
C GLY A 91 16.56 -2.60 -8.58
N ILE A 92 15.45 -2.04 -9.07
CA ILE A 92 15.35 -0.61 -9.39
C ILE A 92 14.66 0.22 -8.30
N ARG A 93 13.88 -0.43 -7.43
CA ARG A 93 13.12 0.24 -6.36
C ARG A 93 14.01 1.08 -5.47
N GLU A 94 15.15 0.54 -5.02
CA GLU A 94 16.05 1.26 -4.13
C GLU A 94 16.76 2.43 -4.84
N THR A 95 17.05 2.27 -6.13
CA THR A 95 17.54 3.38 -6.98
C THR A 95 16.54 4.53 -7.01
N PHE A 96 15.26 4.26 -7.30
CA PHE A 96 14.21 5.30 -7.31
C PHE A 96 13.94 5.88 -5.92
N ARG A 97 13.99 5.06 -4.87
CA ARG A 97 13.80 5.53 -3.48
C ARG A 97 14.85 6.55 -3.06
N ALA A 98 16.08 6.43 -3.57
CA ALA A 98 17.17 7.35 -3.26
C ALA A 98 17.07 8.71 -3.98
N GLN A 99 16.09 8.89 -4.87
CA GLN A 99 15.91 10.13 -5.63
C GLN A 99 15.02 11.14 -4.90
N THR A 100 14.71 12.27 -5.56
CA THR A 100 13.76 13.26 -5.04
C THR A 100 12.40 12.61 -4.76
N GLU A 101 11.63 13.21 -3.86
CA GLU A 101 10.31 12.69 -3.48
C GLU A 101 9.40 12.59 -4.71
N GLU A 102 9.44 13.56 -5.62
CA GLU A 102 8.68 13.55 -6.88
C GLU A 102 9.05 12.34 -7.75
N THR A 103 10.34 12.06 -7.89
CA THR A 103 10.84 10.93 -8.71
C THR A 103 10.48 9.60 -8.09
N ALA A 104 10.70 9.45 -6.77
CA ALA A 104 10.35 8.24 -6.04
C ALA A 104 8.84 7.96 -6.13
N ARG A 105 7.99 8.97 -5.90
CA ARG A 105 6.53 8.78 -5.95
C ARG A 105 6.01 8.55 -7.36
N ALA A 106 6.65 9.10 -8.39
CA ALA A 106 6.30 8.79 -9.76
C ALA A 106 6.51 7.30 -10.05
N PHE A 107 7.62 6.71 -9.59
CA PHE A 107 7.88 5.27 -9.68
C PHE A 107 6.83 4.44 -8.94
N TYR A 108 6.53 4.77 -7.67
CA TYR A 108 5.54 4.02 -6.89
C TYR A 108 4.13 4.13 -7.48
N SER A 109 3.72 5.31 -7.97
CA SER A 109 2.45 5.49 -8.68
C SER A 109 2.41 4.71 -9.98
N ALA A 110 3.48 4.74 -10.79
CA ALA A 110 3.58 3.97 -12.02
C ALA A 110 3.48 2.44 -11.77
N ALA A 111 4.10 1.96 -10.70
CA ALA A 111 4.03 0.55 -10.31
C ALA A 111 2.60 0.10 -9.93
N ASN A 112 1.76 1.00 -9.40
CA ASN A 112 0.34 0.70 -9.15
C ASN A 112 -0.44 0.40 -10.44
N TYR A 113 -0.09 1.02 -11.57
CA TYR A 113 -0.74 0.73 -12.86
C TYR A 113 -0.37 -0.65 -13.41
N LEU A 114 0.87 -1.10 -13.23
CA LEU A 114 1.25 -2.49 -13.55
C LEU A 114 0.49 -3.48 -12.68
N ALA A 115 0.42 -3.21 -11.38
CA ALA A 115 -0.32 -4.06 -10.44
C ALA A 115 -1.83 -4.09 -10.75
N ALA A 116 -2.41 -2.96 -11.19
CA ALA A 116 -3.80 -2.89 -11.64
C ALA A 116 -4.01 -3.75 -12.88
N TRP A 117 -3.09 -3.72 -13.85
CA TRP A 117 -3.17 -4.59 -15.00
C TRP A 117 -3.12 -6.06 -14.63
N ASP A 118 -2.15 -6.46 -13.80
CA ASP A 118 -1.96 -7.85 -13.36
C ASP A 118 -3.19 -8.36 -12.58
N ALA A 119 -3.82 -7.51 -11.77
CA ALA A 119 -5.04 -7.83 -11.04
C ALA A 119 -6.22 -8.25 -11.94
N PHE A 120 -6.31 -7.72 -13.16
CA PHE A 120 -7.40 -8.04 -14.08
C PHE A 120 -6.99 -9.00 -15.21
N HIS A 121 -5.69 -9.08 -15.55
CA HIS A 121 -5.22 -9.82 -16.72
C HIS A 121 -4.38 -11.05 -16.40
N ALA A 122 -3.53 -10.98 -15.37
CA ALA A 122 -2.68 -12.10 -14.96
C ALA A 122 -3.36 -13.04 -13.96
N THR A 123 -4.47 -12.61 -13.35
CA THR A 123 -5.15 -13.36 -12.28
C THR A 123 -6.62 -13.61 -12.59
N LYS A 124 -7.00 -13.71 -13.87
CA LYS A 124 -8.41 -13.69 -14.35
C LYS A 124 -9.36 -14.64 -13.60
N GLU A 125 -8.85 -15.78 -13.17
CA GLU A 125 -9.54 -16.84 -12.42
C GLU A 125 -9.80 -16.51 -10.94
N ARG A 126 -9.14 -15.48 -10.39
CA ARG A 126 -9.23 -15.09 -8.97
C ARG A 126 -10.36 -14.08 -8.78
N LYS A 127 -11.25 -14.36 -7.83
CA LYS A 127 -12.34 -13.48 -7.42
C LYS A 127 -11.84 -12.32 -6.55
N PHE A 128 -10.97 -12.62 -5.59
CA PHE A 128 -10.44 -11.63 -4.64
C PHE A 128 -9.00 -11.27 -5.00
N VAL A 129 -8.70 -9.98 -5.03
CA VAL A 129 -7.34 -9.47 -5.18
C VAL A 129 -7.02 -8.63 -3.96
N VAL A 130 -6.08 -9.11 -3.15
CA VAL A 130 -5.60 -8.39 -1.97
C VAL A 130 -4.34 -7.63 -2.35
N PHE A 131 -4.31 -6.33 -2.13
CA PHE A 131 -3.14 -5.49 -2.34
C PHE A 131 -2.44 -5.20 -1.01
N ASP A 132 -1.17 -5.59 -0.88
CA ASP A 132 -0.28 -5.07 0.16
C ASP A 132 0.32 -3.76 -0.38
N ARG A 133 -0.24 -2.64 0.12
CA ARG A 133 -0.05 -1.26 -0.38
C ARG A 133 -0.71 -1.00 -1.72
N TRP A 134 -1.20 0.23 -1.88
CA TRP A 134 -1.74 0.74 -3.13
C TRP A 134 -1.40 2.23 -3.30
N TRP A 135 -2.18 2.96 -4.09
CA TRP A 135 -2.02 4.42 -4.27
C TRP A 135 -2.11 5.19 -2.95
N CYS A 136 -2.96 4.77 -2.01
CA CYS A 136 -3.07 5.39 -0.69
C CYS A 136 -1.71 5.41 0.03
N SER A 137 -0.96 4.30 -0.03
CA SER A 137 0.43 4.23 0.46
C SER A 137 1.35 5.27 -0.17
N THR A 138 1.27 5.45 -1.49
CA THR A 138 2.10 6.44 -2.20
C THR A 138 1.77 7.85 -1.75
N CYS A 139 0.49 8.22 -1.72
CA CYS A 139 0.05 9.56 -1.30
C CYS A 139 0.36 9.82 0.18
N ALA A 140 0.05 8.90 1.09
CA ALA A 140 0.35 9.05 2.51
C ALA A 140 1.84 9.29 2.78
N MET A 141 2.72 8.56 2.10
CA MET A 141 4.17 8.74 2.24
C MET A 141 4.68 10.04 1.60
N ALA A 142 4.12 10.46 0.46
CA ALA A 142 4.45 11.75 -0.15
C ALA A 142 4.17 12.91 0.82
N LEU A 143 3.00 12.87 1.47
CA LEU A 143 2.60 13.84 2.50
C LEU A 143 3.49 13.74 3.74
N ALA A 144 3.76 12.53 4.23
CA ALA A 144 4.62 12.29 5.38
C ALA A 144 6.04 12.82 5.21
N ASN A 145 6.58 12.77 3.98
CA ASN A 145 7.91 13.26 3.67
C ASN A 145 7.95 14.77 3.37
N SER A 146 6.81 15.39 3.05
CA SER A 146 6.74 16.78 2.57
C SER A 146 6.05 17.74 3.55
N CYS A 147 5.36 17.23 4.57
CA CYS A 147 4.52 18.00 5.47
C CYS A 147 4.75 17.65 6.93
N ARG A 148 4.51 18.64 7.80
CA ARG A 148 4.28 18.40 9.23
C ARG A 148 2.79 18.12 9.47
N LEU A 149 2.47 17.51 10.61
CA LEU A 149 1.09 17.14 10.97
C LEU A 149 0.13 18.33 10.93
N ALA A 150 0.56 19.47 11.49
CA ALA A 150 -0.22 20.71 11.51
C ALA A 150 -0.44 21.34 10.13
N ALA A 151 0.38 20.97 9.13
CA ALA A 151 0.31 21.49 7.76
C ALA A 151 -0.31 20.49 6.77
N LEU A 152 -0.81 19.34 7.24
CA LEU A 152 -1.48 18.40 6.36
C LEU A 152 -2.74 19.04 5.74
N PRO A 153 -2.99 18.84 4.44
CA PRO A 153 -4.23 19.27 3.80
C PRO A 153 -5.47 18.69 4.48
N ALA A 154 -6.57 19.43 4.54
CA ALA A 154 -7.78 18.99 5.22
C ALA A 154 -8.45 17.79 4.50
N ALA A 155 -9.28 17.04 5.22
CA ALA A 155 -10.09 15.98 4.60
C ALA A 155 -10.94 16.57 3.46
N GLY A 156 -11.01 15.88 2.33
CA GLY A 156 -11.69 16.35 1.11
C GLY A 156 -10.84 17.24 0.19
N ASP A 157 -9.61 17.59 0.58
CA ASP A 157 -8.66 18.26 -0.33
C ASP A 157 -8.38 17.41 -1.59
N ALA A 158 -8.12 18.07 -2.71
CA ALA A 158 -7.82 17.43 -4.00
C ALA A 158 -6.65 16.44 -3.92
N VAL A 159 -5.69 16.65 -3.02
CA VAL A 159 -4.56 15.72 -2.83
C VAL A 159 -5.02 14.31 -2.45
N TYR A 160 -6.16 14.17 -1.78
CA TYR A 160 -6.72 12.89 -1.35
C TYR A 160 -7.65 12.25 -2.38
N GLN A 161 -7.94 12.93 -3.49
CA GLN A 161 -8.82 12.39 -4.52
C GLN A 161 -8.22 11.15 -5.16
N TRP A 162 -9.06 10.14 -5.38
CA TRP A 162 -8.64 8.90 -6.03
C TRP A 162 -8.26 9.14 -7.50
N PRO A 163 -7.19 8.51 -8.03
CA PRO A 163 -6.87 8.56 -9.45
C PRO A 163 -7.98 7.92 -10.30
N GLN A 164 -8.63 8.71 -11.16
CA GLN A 164 -9.80 8.25 -11.93
C GLN A 164 -9.48 7.13 -12.94
N ASP A 165 -8.21 7.00 -13.33
CA ASP A 165 -7.72 5.98 -14.26
C ASP A 165 -7.12 4.74 -13.55
N LEU A 166 -7.27 4.64 -12.23
CA LEU A 166 -7.04 3.42 -11.45
C LEU A 166 -8.37 2.79 -11.03
N PRO A 167 -8.48 1.46 -11.04
CA PRO A 167 -9.69 0.78 -10.61
C PRO A 167 -9.94 1.02 -9.11
N PRO A 168 -11.15 1.47 -8.71
CA PRO A 168 -11.47 1.64 -7.29
C PRO A 168 -11.52 0.29 -6.58
N PHE A 169 -11.25 0.28 -5.29
CA PHE A 169 -11.34 -0.92 -4.45
C PHE A 169 -12.66 -0.97 -3.66
N GLN A 170 -13.08 -2.17 -3.28
CA GLN A 170 -14.34 -2.40 -2.57
C GLN A 170 -14.16 -2.39 -1.04
N LEU A 171 -12.96 -2.73 -0.55
CA LEU A 171 -12.63 -2.69 0.87
C LEU A 171 -11.18 -2.22 1.08
N GLY A 172 -11.01 -1.19 1.90
CA GLY A 172 -9.69 -0.77 2.41
C GLY A 172 -9.60 -1.02 3.91
N ALA A 173 -8.50 -1.60 4.37
CA ALA A 173 -8.20 -1.80 5.79
C ALA A 173 -6.90 -1.09 6.16
N LEU A 174 -6.99 -0.13 7.09
CA LEU A 174 -5.83 0.55 7.68
C LEU A 174 -5.40 -0.20 8.93
N LEU A 175 -4.33 -0.97 8.82
CA LEU A 175 -3.78 -1.75 9.90
C LEU A 175 -2.96 -0.88 10.85
N TYR A 176 -3.26 -0.96 12.14
CA TYR A 176 -2.51 -0.26 13.18
C TYR A 176 -2.32 -1.12 14.43
N VAL A 177 -1.31 -0.78 15.21
CA VAL A 177 -1.03 -1.31 16.56
C VAL A 177 -0.67 -0.14 17.46
N GLU A 178 -0.73 -0.32 18.77
CA GLU A 178 -0.19 0.69 19.67
C GLU A 178 1.32 0.88 19.42
N GLU A 179 1.80 2.12 19.53
CA GLU A 179 3.20 2.46 19.21
C GLU A 179 4.20 1.66 20.06
N HIS A 180 3.87 1.36 21.32
CA HIS A 180 4.73 0.56 22.20
C HIS A 180 4.90 -0.89 21.70
N ILE A 181 3.83 -1.51 21.19
CA ILE A 181 3.87 -2.85 20.57
C ILE A 181 4.70 -2.80 19.28
N ARG A 182 4.48 -1.77 18.45
CA ARG A 182 5.26 -1.57 17.22
C ARG A 182 6.76 -1.45 17.53
N GLN A 183 7.13 -0.65 18.53
CA GLN A 183 8.51 -0.47 18.93
C GLN A 183 9.13 -1.77 19.45
N ALA A 184 8.43 -2.52 20.30
CA ALA A 184 8.91 -3.83 20.77
C ALA A 184 9.22 -4.79 19.61
N ARG A 185 8.39 -4.83 18.57
CA ARG A 185 8.60 -5.67 17.38
C ARG A 185 9.80 -5.26 16.53
N ILE A 186 10.11 -3.96 16.45
CA ILE A 186 11.27 -3.48 15.68
C ILE A 186 12.56 -3.72 16.48
N ARG A 187 12.54 -3.52 17.81
CA ARG A 187 13.69 -3.79 18.69
C ARG A 187 14.15 -5.24 18.66
N GLN A 188 13.24 -6.18 18.41
CA GLN A 188 13.61 -7.59 18.19
C GLN A 188 14.44 -7.82 16.91
N ARG A 189 14.55 -6.83 16.01
CA ARG A 189 15.20 -6.92 14.70
C ARG A 189 16.52 -6.15 14.60
N ALA A 190 16.82 -5.19 15.50
CA ALA A 190 18.07 -4.41 15.46
C ALA A 190 18.51 -3.88 16.86
N PRO A 191 19.77 -3.39 17.02
CA PRO A 191 20.29 -2.91 18.32
C PRO A 191 19.64 -1.59 18.81
N GLU A 192 19.33 -1.51 20.11
CA GLU A 192 18.45 -0.48 20.71
C GLU A 192 18.87 0.99 20.47
N ASP A 193 20.15 1.35 20.58
CA ASP A 193 20.57 2.78 20.63
C ASP A 193 20.53 3.55 19.30
N ALA A 194 20.80 2.86 18.19
CA ALA A 194 20.69 3.45 16.85
C ALA A 194 19.24 3.42 16.35
N GLU A 195 18.51 2.39 16.76
CA GLU A 195 17.12 2.19 16.41
C GLU A 195 16.22 3.21 17.11
N GLU A 196 16.40 3.47 18.40
CA GLU A 196 15.59 4.45 19.13
C GLU A 196 15.71 5.86 18.53
N ARG A 197 16.92 6.25 18.11
CA ARG A 197 17.16 7.50 17.38
C ARG A 197 16.45 7.54 16.02
N ARG A 198 16.51 6.46 15.24
CA ARG A 198 15.78 6.34 13.96
C ARG A 198 14.26 6.35 14.17
N LEU A 199 13.76 5.66 15.19
CA LEU A 199 12.34 5.55 15.51
C LEU A 199 11.76 6.90 15.95
N ARG A 200 12.46 7.64 16.81
CA ARG A 200 12.08 9.01 17.20
C ARG A 200 12.10 9.96 16.00
N ALA A 201 13.17 9.92 15.19
CA ALA A 201 13.28 10.75 13.99
C ALA A 201 12.16 10.51 12.96
N GLN A 202 11.57 9.31 12.97
CA GLN A 202 10.47 8.93 12.07
C GLN A 202 9.09 9.02 12.73
N GLN A 203 8.96 9.44 14.00
CA GLN A 203 7.68 9.45 14.70
C GLN A 203 6.68 10.41 14.06
N GLU A 204 7.07 11.68 13.88
CA GLU A 204 6.21 12.68 13.23
C GLU A 204 5.81 12.21 11.82
N MET A 205 6.76 11.70 11.03
CA MET A 205 6.47 11.12 9.71
C MET A 205 5.41 10.01 9.77
N ARG A 206 5.44 9.13 10.78
CA ARG A 206 4.43 8.06 10.94
C ARG A 206 3.07 8.64 11.34
N GLU A 207 3.04 9.62 12.24
CA GLU A 207 1.81 10.31 12.64
C GLU A 207 1.17 11.03 11.44
N VAL A 208 1.98 11.72 10.63
CA VAL A 208 1.55 12.36 9.39
C VAL A 208 1.02 11.33 8.39
N ALA A 209 1.69 10.20 8.21
CA ALA A 209 1.23 9.13 7.32
C ALA A 209 -0.12 8.53 7.78
N MET A 210 -0.25 8.23 9.08
CA MET A 210 -1.49 7.70 9.65
C MET A 210 -2.65 8.69 9.56
N GLU A 211 -2.39 9.97 9.81
CA GLU A 211 -3.38 11.02 9.66
C GLU A 211 -3.78 11.23 8.19
N ALA A 212 -2.81 11.19 7.27
CA ALA A 212 -3.10 11.20 5.83
C ALA A 212 -4.00 10.01 5.44
N TYR A 213 -3.72 8.80 5.96
CA TYR A 213 -4.56 7.63 5.72
C TYR A 213 -6.02 7.85 6.16
N ARG A 214 -6.23 8.50 7.31
CA ARG A 214 -7.56 8.82 7.83
C ARG A 214 -8.28 9.86 6.97
N ARG A 215 -7.57 10.89 6.50
CA ARG A 215 -8.15 11.99 5.69
C ARG A 215 -8.60 11.57 4.28
N PHE A 216 -8.12 10.43 3.75
CA PHE A 216 -8.71 9.87 2.52
C PHE A 216 -10.19 9.51 2.70
N GLY A 217 -10.59 9.04 3.89
CA GLY A 217 -11.94 8.54 4.13
C GLY A 217 -12.28 7.23 3.38
N LEU A 218 -11.29 6.51 2.86
CA LEU A 218 -11.48 5.29 2.06
C LEU A 218 -11.16 3.99 2.83
N LEU A 219 -10.56 4.09 4.02
CA LEU A 219 -10.01 2.96 4.77
C LEU A 219 -10.74 2.75 6.09
N ASN A 220 -10.92 1.50 6.48
CA ASN A 220 -11.52 1.10 7.75
C ASN A 220 -10.37 0.75 8.71
N GLU A 221 -10.32 1.36 9.89
CA GLU A 221 -9.28 1.06 10.88
C GLU A 221 -9.42 -0.37 11.41
N VAL A 222 -8.31 -1.10 11.41
CA VAL A 222 -8.23 -2.49 11.89
C VAL A 222 -7.07 -2.60 12.87
N HIS A 223 -7.40 -2.83 14.15
CA HIS A 223 -6.42 -3.06 15.19
C HIS A 223 -5.78 -4.45 15.05
N VAL A 224 -4.45 -4.53 15.08
CA VAL A 224 -3.68 -5.78 14.91
C VAL A 224 -3.12 -6.27 16.24
N ALA A 225 -4.02 -6.62 17.17
CA ALA A 225 -3.63 -7.28 18.42
C ALA A 225 -2.88 -8.62 18.13
N THR A 226 -3.40 -9.39 17.19
CA THR A 226 -2.71 -10.50 16.51
C THR A 226 -3.08 -10.47 15.03
N TYR A 227 -2.35 -11.22 14.21
CA TYR A 227 -2.69 -11.33 12.79
C TYR A 227 -4.08 -11.97 12.60
N GLY A 228 -4.44 -12.96 13.42
CA GLY A 228 -5.73 -13.63 13.36
C GLY A 228 -6.90 -12.72 13.72
N VAL A 229 -6.74 -11.87 14.74
CA VAL A 229 -7.74 -10.86 15.11
C VAL A 229 -7.97 -9.87 13.94
N ALA A 230 -6.89 -9.40 13.31
CA ALA A 230 -6.99 -8.51 12.17
C ALA A 230 -7.67 -9.18 10.97
N VAL A 231 -7.32 -10.43 10.65
CA VAL A 231 -7.97 -11.21 9.58
C VAL A 231 -9.46 -11.37 9.85
N ASN A 232 -9.86 -11.75 11.08
CA ASN A 232 -11.27 -11.88 11.45
C ASN A 232 -12.02 -10.56 11.28
N ARG A 233 -11.40 -9.43 11.67
CA ARG A 233 -12.02 -8.12 11.47
C ARG A 233 -12.17 -7.76 9.98
N ILE A 234 -11.19 -8.10 9.15
CA ILE A 234 -11.27 -7.85 7.70
C ILE A 234 -12.37 -8.70 7.07
N LEU A 235 -12.51 -9.98 7.42
CA LEU A 235 -13.60 -10.85 6.95
C LEU A 235 -14.98 -10.32 7.41
N ALA A 236 -15.08 -9.85 8.66
CA ALA A 236 -16.29 -9.21 9.14
C ALA A 236 -16.64 -7.95 8.32
N LEU A 237 -15.65 -7.09 8.04
CA LEU A 237 -15.81 -5.91 7.18
C LEU A 237 -16.25 -6.28 5.75
N MET A 238 -15.76 -7.39 5.19
CA MET A 238 -16.23 -7.88 3.89
C MET A 238 -17.72 -8.22 3.94
N THR A 239 -18.16 -8.93 4.98
CA THR A 239 -19.58 -9.25 5.20
C THR A 239 -20.43 -7.99 5.39
N GLU A 240 -19.99 -7.06 6.24
CA GLU A 240 -20.65 -5.76 6.51
C GLU A 240 -20.83 -4.92 5.23
N LYS A 241 -19.89 -5.01 4.29
CA LYS A 241 -19.94 -4.32 2.99
C LYS A 241 -20.62 -5.12 1.88
N GLY A 242 -21.23 -6.26 2.20
CA GLY A 242 -21.92 -7.10 1.21
C GLY A 242 -20.98 -7.74 0.18
N LEU A 243 -19.74 -8.06 0.56
CA LEU A 243 -18.74 -8.72 -0.28
C LEU A 243 -18.72 -10.23 0.04
N PRO A 244 -19.47 -11.07 -0.69
CA PRO A 244 -19.69 -12.47 -0.32
C PRO A 244 -18.43 -13.31 -0.42
N HIS A 245 -18.06 -13.98 0.68
CA HIS A 245 -16.98 -14.96 0.78
C HIS A 245 -17.41 -16.18 1.60
N SER A 246 -16.68 -17.29 1.44
CA SER A 246 -16.89 -18.53 2.20
C SER A 246 -15.80 -18.79 3.25
N ALA A 247 -14.90 -17.83 3.47
CA ALA A 247 -13.81 -17.96 4.44
C ALA A 247 -14.32 -18.14 5.87
N THR A 248 -13.78 -19.14 6.58
CA THR A 248 -14.05 -19.38 8.00
C THR A 248 -13.09 -18.56 8.86
N PRO A 249 -13.59 -17.63 9.70
CA PRO A 249 -12.76 -16.87 10.63
C PRO A 249 -11.94 -17.79 11.56
N PHE A 250 -10.87 -17.28 12.14
CA PHE A 250 -10.17 -17.97 13.22
C PHE A 250 -11.11 -18.18 14.42
N SER A 251 -11.10 -19.39 14.99
CA SER A 251 -11.86 -19.71 16.21
C SER A 251 -11.30 -19.01 17.44
N ALA A 252 -12.05 -19.01 18.54
CA ALA A 252 -11.55 -18.49 19.81
C ALA A 252 -10.32 -19.26 20.32
N GLU A 253 -10.29 -20.60 20.15
CA GLU A 253 -9.13 -21.41 20.53
C GLU A 253 -7.92 -21.11 19.65
N GLU A 254 -8.12 -20.99 18.33
CA GLU A 254 -7.05 -20.63 17.39
C GLU A 254 -6.46 -19.26 17.76
N LEU A 255 -7.31 -18.25 17.99
CA LEU A 255 -6.87 -16.91 18.38
C LEU A 255 -6.11 -16.90 19.71
N ALA A 256 -6.52 -17.70 20.69
CA ALA A 256 -5.82 -17.83 21.97
C ALA A 256 -4.45 -18.52 21.83
N ALA A 257 -4.30 -19.42 20.87
CA ALA A 257 -3.02 -20.07 20.57
C ALA A 257 -2.04 -19.15 19.80
N LEU A 258 -2.56 -18.13 19.10
CA LEU A 258 -1.72 -17.11 18.47
C LEU A 258 -1.12 -16.22 19.55
N ARG A 259 0.20 -16.30 19.73
CA ARG A 259 0.92 -15.36 20.60
C ARG A 259 0.66 -13.93 20.15
N GLN A 260 0.57 -13.01 21.11
CA GLN A 260 0.70 -11.59 20.83
C GLN A 260 2.03 -11.39 20.09
N ILE A 261 1.94 -10.90 18.85
CA ILE A 261 3.09 -10.61 18.00
C ILE A 261 3.79 -9.37 18.52
#